data_AF-A0A9D4BK99-F1
#
_entry.id   AF-A0A9D4BK99-F1
#
_cell.length_a   1.000
_cell.length_b   1.000
_cell.length_c   1.000
_cell.angle_alpha   90.00
_cell.angle_beta   90.00
_cell.angle_gamma   90.00
#
_symmetry.space_group_name_H-M   'P 1'
#
loop_
_entity.id
_entity.type
_entity.pdbx_description
1 polymer ?
#
loop_
_entity_poly.entity_id
_entity_poly.type
_entity_poly.pdbx_seq_one_letter_code
_entity_poly.pdbx_strand_id
1 'polypeptide(L)' 'MPVDMTDPLQKPSRTCLLCQHNEKLDYKNTQLLSQFISPYTGRMYGRHVTGLCLHMQR' A
#
# COMPACT_ATOMS: atom_id res chain seq x y z
N MET A 1 -41.10 7.73 4.09
CA MET A 1 -40.10 8.01 3.03
C MET A 1 -38.79 7.41 3.49
N PRO A 2 -38.12 6.56 2.71
CA PRO A 2 -36.82 6.03 3.11
C PRO A 2 -35.78 7.14 3.00
N VAL A 3 -34.93 7.25 4.02
CA VAL A 3 -33.84 8.23 4.09
C VAL A 3 -32.64 7.57 3.42
N ASP A 4 -32.05 8.21 2.40
CA ASP A 4 -30.78 7.79 1.81
C ASP A 4 -29.66 7.93 2.86
N MET A 5 -29.44 6.89 3.66
CA MET A 5 -28.33 6.77 4.58
C MET A 5 -27.27 5.86 3.97
N THR A 6 -26.02 6.31 3.98
CA THR A 6 -24.86 5.49 3.65
C THR A 6 -24.82 4.27 4.58
N ASP A 7 -24.64 3.07 4.02
CA ASP A 7 -24.64 1.81 4.78
C ASP A 7 -23.67 1.86 5.98
N PRO A 8 -24.17 1.82 7.23
CA PRO A 8 -23.30 1.87 8.41
C PRO A 8 -22.44 0.60 8.60
N LEU A 9 -22.73 -0.46 7.82
CA LEU A 9 -21.98 -1.72 7.81
C LEU A 9 -20.91 -1.79 6.71
N GLN A 10 -20.79 -0.75 5.89
CA GLN A 10 -19.86 -0.75 4.77
C GLN A 10 -18.42 -0.69 5.29
N LYS A 11 -17.66 -1.77 5.05
CA LYS A 11 -16.26 -1.86 5.46
C LYS A 11 -15.43 -0.85 4.68
N PRO A 12 -14.45 -0.18 5.33
CA PRO A 12 -13.54 0.70 4.64
C PRO A 12 -12.76 -0.07 3.56
N SER A 13 -12.47 0.61 2.45
CA SER A 13 -11.67 0.03 1.37
C SER A 13 -10.29 -0.36 1.89
N ARG A 14 -9.78 -1.50 1.41
CA ARG A 14 -8.43 -1.95 1.75
C ARG A 14 -7.42 -0.99 1.13
N THR A 15 -6.80 -0.18 1.96
CA THR A 15 -5.73 0.75 1.57
C THR A 15 -4.37 0.08 1.71
N CYS A 16 -3.43 0.46 0.84
CA CYS A 16 -2.06 -0.01 0.91
C CYS A 16 -1.31 0.68 2.06
N LEU A 17 -0.22 0.08 2.57
CA LEU A 17 0.57 0.66 3.67
C LEU A 17 1.01 2.11 3.37
N LEU A 18 1.54 2.36 2.17
CA LEU A 18 1.93 3.70 1.74
C LEU A 18 0.75 4.67 1.59
N CYS A 19 -0.39 4.17 1.16
CA CYS A 19 -1.62 4.94 0.99
C CYS A 19 -2.20 5.38 2.34
N GLN A 20 -2.02 4.56 3.38
CA GLN A 20 -2.43 4.87 4.75
C GLN A 20 -1.53 5.94 5.37
N HIS A 21 -0.22 5.83 5.16
CA HIS A 21 0.75 6.78 5.70
C HIS A 21 0.89 8.06 4.86
N ASN A 22 0.30 8.10 3.65
CA ASN A 22 0.41 9.20 2.69
C ASN A 22 1.87 9.60 2.39
N GLU A 23 2.80 8.66 2.54
CA GLU A 23 4.20 8.85 2.22
C GLU A 23 4.43 8.66 0.72
N LYS A 24 5.19 9.58 0.13
CA LYS A 24 5.62 9.48 -1.27
C LYS A 24 6.84 8.56 -1.36
N LEU A 25 6.80 7.67 -2.35
CA LEU A 25 7.91 6.78 -2.65
C LEU A 25 9.00 7.58 -3.38
N ASP A 26 9.96 8.09 -2.62
CA ASP A 26 11.11 8.79 -3.17
C ASP A 26 12.28 7.83 -3.37
N TYR A 27 12.92 7.87 -4.55
CA TYR A 27 14.12 7.07 -4.84
C TYR A 27 15.30 7.39 -3.91
N LYS A 28 15.27 8.56 -3.27
CA LYS A 28 16.28 9.00 -2.30
C LYS A 28 16.13 8.28 -0.96
N ASN A 29 14.95 7.76 -0.64
CA ASN A 29 14.70 7.07 0.61
C ASN A 29 15.13 5.60 0.50
N THR A 30 16.44 5.37 0.60
CA THR A 30 17.04 4.02 0.53
C THR A 30 16.60 3.12 1.69
N GLN A 31 16.27 3.71 2.84
CA GLN A 31 15.79 2.96 4.01
C GLN A 31 14.42 2.33 3.75
N LEU A 32 13.48 3.09 3.19
CA LEU A 32 12.15 2.60 2.84
C LEU A 32 12.22 1.56 1.70
N LEU A 33 13.02 1.83 0.67
CA LEU A 33 13.18 0.92 -0.46
C LEU A 33 13.78 -0.43 -0.06
N SER A 34 14.73 -0.43 0.88
CA SER A 34 15.37 -1.66 1.37
C SER A 34 14.37 -2.62 2.03
N GLN A 35 13.24 -2.12 2.56
CA GLN A 35 12.20 -2.97 3.15
C GLN A 35 11.47 -3.81 2.10
N PHE A 36 11.45 -3.36 0.84
CA PHE A 36 10.78 -4.04 -0.27
C PHE A 36 11.70 -4.96 -1.06
N ILE A 37 12.95 -5.13 -0.62
CA ILE A 37 13.97 -5.92 -1.32
C ILE A 37 14.43 -7.08 -0.43
N SER A 38 14.68 -8.23 -1.04
CA SER A 38 15.28 -9.37 -0.37
C SER A 38 16.74 -9.08 0.01
N PRO A 39 17.14 -9.23 1.29
CA PRO A 39 18.50 -8.95 1.72
C PRO A 39 19.54 -9.91 1.12
N TYR A 40 19.12 -11.11 0.72
CA TYR A 40 20.02 -12.15 0.20
C TYR A 40 20.15 -12.14 -1.33
N THR A 41 19.09 -11.77 -2.03
CA THR A 41 19.02 -11.89 -3.50
C THR A 41 18.87 -10.55 -4.21
N GLY A 42 18.63 -9.46 -3.49
CA GLY A 42 18.39 -8.14 -4.09
C GLY A 42 17.11 -8.06 -4.93
N ARG A 43 16.25 -9.10 -4.88
CA ARG A 43 15.01 -9.15 -5.64
C ARG A 43 13.92 -8.34 -4.93
N MET A 44 13.20 -7.51 -5.67
CA MET A 44 12.03 -6.83 -5.16
C MET A 44 10.92 -7.85 -4.84
N TYR A 45 10.31 -7.71 -3.67
CA TYR A 45 9.20 -8.55 -3.26
C TYR A 45 7.97 -8.30 -4.14
N GLY A 46 7.25 -9.37 -4.45
CA GLY A 46 6.00 -9.29 -5.22
C GLY A 46 4.86 -8.69 -4.41
N ARG A 47 3.78 -8.29 -5.09
CA ARG A 47 2.59 -7.66 -4.49
C ARG A 47 1.96 -8.47 -3.35
N HIS A 48 2.04 -9.80 -3.42
CA HIS A 48 1.52 -10.69 -2.39
C HIS A 48 2.29 -10.60 -1.06
N VAL A 49 3.53 -10.10 -1.08
CA VAL A 49 4.35 -9.86 0.12
C VAL A 49 4.26 -8.39 0.54
N THR A 50 4.47 -7.46 -0.40
CA THR A 50 4.54 -6.03 -0.07
C THR A 50 3.18 -5.41 0.26
N GLY A 51 2.08 -6.01 -0.18
CA GLY A 51 0.73 -5.48 0.05
C GLY A 51 0.49 -4.12 -0.61
N LEU A 52 1.33 -3.72 -1.55
CA LEU A 52 1.22 -2.44 -2.24
C LEU A 52 0.10 -2.45 -3.28
N CYS A 53 -0.50 -1.28 -3.51
CA CYS A 53 -1.41 -1.10 -4.63
C CYS A 53 -0.61 -1.08 -5.93
N LEU A 54 -1.28 -1.38 -7.05
CA LEU A 54 -0.63 -1.41 -8.37
C LEU A 54 0.01 -0.06 -8.74
N HIS A 55 -0.57 1.03 -8.23
CA HIS A 55 -0.09 2.38 -8.48
C HIS A 55 1.25 2.67 -7.77
N MET A 56 1.46 2.13 -6.57
CA MET A 56 2.70 2.33 -5.80
C MET A 56 3.80 1.33 -6.15
N GLN A 57 3.47 0.25 -6.86
CA GLN A 57 4.43 -0.77 -7.29
C GLN A 57 4.93 -0.57 -8.73
N ARG A 58 4.40 0.41 -9.46
CA ARG A 58 4.78 0.74 -10.84
C ARG A 58 5.61 2.01 -10.88
#